data_AF-A0A6I3NC59-F1
#
_entry.id   AF-A0A6I3NC59-F1
#
_cell.length_a   1.000
_cell.length_b   1.000
_cell.length_c   1.000
_cell.angle_alpha   90.00
_cell.angle_beta   90.00
_cell.angle_gamma   90.00
#
_symmetry.space_group_name_H-M   'P 1'
#
loop_
_entity.id
_entity.type
_entity.pdbx_description
1 polymer ?
#
loop_
_entity_poly.entity_id
_entity_poly.type
_entity_poly.pdbx_seq_one_letter_code
_entity_poly.pdbx_strand_id
1 'polypeptide(L)'
;MAMGVHKVCHECGEKYKKKQFYKDGVHYKEQLLNDLKDSPYLFDCFDFESMFEFDWLCESCYEKWHEELFRMAEDVQVRYHNVKVFGDSFKGEYVLESSQPIHTFEVLTTKDEKELKLSHVKFYGCWNGYNAVINLRQTPVEEDIKLSGSLVHLVKEKKAGHDVDKWIKQLMGLEKLGHLLKSGVLTKEEFEAQKRKIIK
;
A
#
# COMPACT_ATOMS: atom_id res chain seq x y z
N MET A 1 -3.60 34.14 40.48
CA MET A 1 -2.67 33.06 40.11
C MET A 1 -3.19 32.42 38.84
N ALA A 2 -2.57 32.66 37.69
CA ALA A 2 -3.00 32.03 36.45
C ALA A 2 -2.64 30.54 36.52
N MET A 3 -3.64 29.66 36.65
CA MET A 3 -3.44 28.23 36.44
C MET A 3 -2.86 28.07 35.04
N GLY A 4 -1.56 27.79 34.94
CA GLY A 4 -0.92 27.55 33.65
C GLY A 4 -1.70 26.42 32.96
N VAL A 5 -2.26 26.70 31.79
CA VAL A 5 -2.99 25.70 31.02
C VAL A 5 -1.96 24.63 30.61
N HIS A 6 -2.01 23.49 31.29
CA HIS A 6 -1.21 22.33 30.94
C HIS A 6 -1.91 21.60 29.79
N LYS A 7 -1.12 21.01 28.90
CA LYS A 7 -1.58 20.14 27.82
C LYS A 7 -0.89 18.79 27.96
N VAL A 8 -1.57 17.75 27.48
CA VAL A 8 -1.08 16.37 27.50
C VAL A 8 -0.43 16.10 26.15
N CYS A 9 0.77 15.56 26.15
CA CYS A 9 1.39 15.08 24.92
C CYS A 9 0.63 13.85 24.40
N HIS A 10 0.28 13.85 23.12
CA HIS A 10 -0.45 12.75 22.47
C HIS A 10 0.34 11.44 22.54
N GLU A 11 1.64 11.48 22.32
CA GLU A 11 2.50 10.30 22.23
C GLU A 11 2.82 9.69 23.60
N CYS A 12 3.39 10.47 24.52
CA CYS A 12 3.84 9.95 25.82
C CYS A 12 2.79 10.07 26.95
N GLY A 13 1.69 10.80 26.73
CA GLY A 13 0.65 11.01 27.74
C GLY A 13 1.04 11.94 28.90
N GLU A 14 2.25 12.50 28.91
CA GLU A 14 2.72 13.37 29.98
C GLU A 14 2.14 14.80 29.88
N LYS A 15 2.02 15.47 31.03
CA LYS A 15 1.52 16.85 31.13
C LYS A 15 2.66 17.86 31.09
N TYR A 16 2.59 18.79 30.16
CA TYR A 16 3.54 19.90 30.05
C TYR A 16 2.83 21.24 30.06
N LYS A 17 3.55 22.33 30.37
CA LYS A 17 3.01 23.69 30.20
C LYS A 17 2.82 23.95 28.70
N LYS A 18 1.73 24.62 28.30
CA LYS A 18 1.45 24.93 26.89
C LYS A 18 2.65 25.47 26.09
N LYS A 19 3.47 26.33 26.70
CA LYS A 19 4.67 26.91 26.04
C LYS A 19 5.75 25.89 25.65
N GLN A 20 5.74 24.70 26.24
CA GLN A 20 6.70 23.62 25.95
C GLN A 20 6.31 22.77 24.74
N PHE A 21 5.23 23.14 24.05
CA PHE A 21 4.79 22.52 22.78
C PHE A 21 5.16 23.39 21.57
N TYR A 22 5.98 24.43 21.78
CA TYR A 22 6.35 25.40 20.76
C TYR A 22 7.87 25.61 20.77
N LYS A 23 8.45 25.78 19.58
CA LYS A 23 9.81 26.22 19.36
C LYS A 23 9.78 27.52 18.56
N ASP A 24 10.41 28.57 19.06
CA ASP A 24 10.44 29.90 18.44
C ASP A 24 9.05 30.46 18.05
N GLY A 25 8.02 30.08 18.81
CA GLY A 25 6.63 30.49 18.58
C GLY A 25 5.82 29.58 17.64
N VAL A 26 6.44 28.61 16.99
CA VAL A 26 5.80 27.63 16.09
C VAL A 26 5.45 26.37 16.86
N HIS A 27 4.25 25.83 16.67
CA HIS A 27 3.82 24.60 17.33
C HIS A 27 4.54 23.39 16.72
N TYR A 28 4.99 22.42 17.52
CA TYR A 28 5.80 21.30 17.00
C TYR A 28 5.13 20.48 15.88
N LYS A 29 3.80 20.35 15.89
CA LYS A 29 3.07 19.73 14.75
C LYS A 29 3.26 20.53 13.46
N GLU A 30 3.12 21.85 13.54
CA GLU A 30 3.26 22.75 12.40
C GLU A 30 4.70 22.79 11.90
N GLN A 31 5.67 22.78 12.83
CA GLN A 31 7.09 22.66 12.48
C GLN A 31 7.37 21.37 11.70
N LEU A 32 6.89 20.23 12.20
CA LEU A 32 7.06 18.93 11.56
C LEU A 32 6.41 18.86 10.17
N LEU A 33 5.24 19.48 10.00
CA LEU A 33 4.59 19.63 8.70
C LEU A 33 5.40 20.51 7.74
N ASN A 34 5.97 21.61 8.22
CA ASN A 34 6.79 22.51 7.41
C ASN A 34 8.10 21.84 6.99
N ASP A 35 8.77 21.16 7.93
CA ASP A 35 10.01 20.45 7.66
C ASP A 35 9.81 19.34 6.60
N LEU A 36 8.66 18.65 6.62
CA LEU A 36 8.28 17.67 5.59
C LEU A 36 7.95 18.34 4.24
N LYS A 37 7.26 19.48 4.24
CA LYS A 37 6.93 20.23 3.00
C LYS A 37 8.15 20.83 2.32
N ASP A 38 9.17 21.22 3.09
CA ASP A 38 10.43 21.74 2.58
C ASP A 38 11.32 20.64 1.98
N SER A 39 10.93 19.36 2.12
CA SER A 39 11.56 18.27 1.39
C SER A 39 11.27 18.42 -0.11
N PRO A 40 12.30 18.40 -0.99
CA PRO A 40 12.17 18.71 -2.42
C PRO A 40 11.29 17.74 -3.23
N TYR A 41 10.66 16.76 -2.58
CA TYR A 41 9.90 15.68 -3.20
C TYR A 41 8.46 15.54 -2.65
N LEU A 42 8.01 16.46 -1.80
CA LEU A 42 6.74 16.39 -1.08
C LEU A 42 5.85 17.61 -1.35
N PHE A 43 5.23 17.70 -2.54
CA PHE A 43 4.46 18.88 -2.95
C PHE A 43 2.92 18.71 -2.95
N ASP A 44 2.26 19.82 -2.57
CA ASP A 44 0.90 20.38 -2.71
C ASP A 44 -0.36 19.49 -2.80
N CYS A 45 -0.26 18.25 -3.26
CA CYS A 45 -1.40 17.33 -3.38
C CYS A 45 -1.46 16.30 -2.25
N PHE A 46 -0.48 16.33 -1.35
CA PHE A 46 -0.37 15.38 -0.26
C PHE A 46 -0.79 16.05 1.05
N ASP A 47 -1.91 15.60 1.60
CA ASP A 47 -2.42 16.07 2.87
C ASP A 47 -1.63 15.44 4.03
N PHE A 48 -0.43 15.97 4.29
CA PHE A 48 0.37 15.62 5.45
C PHE A 48 -0.38 15.86 6.76
N GLU A 49 -1.30 16.82 6.79
CA GLU A 49 -2.05 17.13 8.00
C GLU A 49 -2.97 15.97 8.39
N SER A 50 -3.59 15.30 7.40
CA SER A 50 -4.39 14.09 7.61
C SER A 50 -3.57 12.87 8.06
N MET A 51 -2.25 12.86 7.86
CA MET A 51 -1.38 11.77 8.30
C MET A 51 -1.09 11.77 9.80
N PHE A 52 -1.25 12.93 10.44
CA PHE A 52 -0.88 13.11 11.84
C PHE A 52 -2.14 13.34 12.70
N GLU A 53 -2.60 12.27 13.35
CA GLU A 53 -3.72 12.31 14.30
C GLU A 53 -3.37 13.00 15.63
N PHE A 54 -2.12 13.41 15.84
CA PHE A 54 -1.70 14.06 17.07
C PHE A 54 -1.92 15.58 17.05
N ASP A 55 -2.34 16.13 18.19
CA ASP A 55 -2.59 17.57 18.38
C ASP A 55 -1.51 18.28 19.20
N TRP A 56 -0.82 17.59 20.10
CA TRP A 56 0.16 18.18 21.02
C TRP A 56 1.35 17.23 21.20
N LEU A 57 2.53 17.58 20.68
CA LEU A 57 3.78 16.83 20.89
C LEU A 57 4.73 17.61 21.79
N CYS A 58 5.25 16.98 22.85
CA CYS A 58 6.38 17.55 23.58
C CYS A 58 7.65 17.47 22.72
N GLU A 59 8.66 18.26 23.06
CA GLU A 59 9.92 18.36 22.32
C GLU A 59 10.56 17.00 22.02
N SER A 60 10.69 16.13 23.03
CA SER A 60 11.31 14.81 22.85
C SER A 60 10.51 13.88 21.94
N CYS A 61 9.18 13.97 21.95
CA CYS A 61 8.34 13.19 21.04
C CYS A 61 8.36 13.78 19.63
N TYR A 62 8.42 15.11 19.51
CA TYR A 62 8.63 15.79 18.23
C TYR A 62 9.95 15.36 17.58
N GLU A 63 11.07 15.35 18.32
CA GLU A 63 12.37 14.97 17.77
C GLU A 63 12.38 13.53 17.25
N LYS A 64 11.75 12.61 17.98
CA LYS A 64 11.58 11.21 17.54
C LYS A 64 10.76 11.11 16.27
N TRP A 65 9.59 11.74 16.24
CA TRP A 65 8.72 11.75 15.06
C TRP A 65 9.43 12.38 13.87
N HIS A 66 10.15 13.48 14.08
CA HIS A 66 10.96 14.12 13.06
C HIS A 66 12.01 13.13 12.49
N GLU A 67 12.83 12.49 13.33
CA GLU A 67 13.81 11.51 12.85
C GLU A 67 13.17 10.33 12.09
N GLU A 68 12.09 9.76 12.64
CA GLU A 68 11.42 8.60 12.05
C GLU A 68 10.77 8.93 10.69
N LEU A 69 10.10 10.07 10.59
CA LEU A 69 9.41 10.48 9.37
C LEU A 69 10.40 10.84 8.26
N PHE A 70 11.50 11.50 8.61
CA PHE A 70 12.55 11.80 7.63
C PHE A 70 13.23 10.53 7.14
N ARG A 71 13.56 9.59 8.02
CA ARG A 71 14.08 8.27 7.63
C ARG A 71 13.10 7.52 6.72
N MET A 72 11.81 7.57 7.03
CA MET A 72 10.77 6.97 6.19
C MET A 72 10.67 7.69 4.84
N ALA A 73 10.74 9.02 4.81
CA ALA A 73 10.72 9.80 3.58
C ALA A 73 11.90 9.43 2.66
N GLU A 74 13.11 9.29 3.22
CA GLU A 74 14.31 8.84 2.49
C GLU A 74 14.13 7.42 1.94
N ASP A 75 13.64 6.48 2.76
CA ASP A 75 13.40 5.10 2.32
C ASP A 75 12.32 5.03 1.23
N VAL A 76 11.22 5.79 1.39
CA VAL A 76 10.17 5.90 0.38
C VAL A 76 10.73 6.50 -0.91
N GLN A 77 11.62 7.50 -0.83
CA GLN A 77 12.29 8.09 -1.99
C GLN A 77 13.09 7.04 -2.79
N VAL A 78 13.74 6.09 -2.13
CA VAL A 78 14.44 5.00 -2.81
C VAL A 78 13.46 3.97 -3.39
N ARG A 79 12.41 3.64 -2.64
CA ARG A 79 11.48 2.56 -2.98
C ARG A 79 10.42 2.94 -4.01
N TYR A 80 9.95 4.18 -4.08
CA TYR A 80 8.83 4.55 -4.97
C TYR A 80 9.19 4.39 -6.45
N HIS A 81 10.47 4.53 -6.81
CA HIS A 81 10.99 4.23 -8.15
C HIS A 81 10.80 2.75 -8.54
N ASN A 82 10.74 1.85 -7.55
CA ASN A 82 10.52 0.42 -7.73
C ASN A 82 9.04 0.02 -7.69
N VAL A 83 8.12 0.97 -7.47
CA VAL A 83 6.68 0.71 -7.52
C VAL A 83 6.29 0.34 -8.94
N LYS A 84 5.77 -0.87 -9.09
CA LYS A 84 5.38 -1.41 -10.39
C LYS A 84 4.08 -0.79 -10.85
N VAL A 85 3.96 -0.51 -12.13
CA VAL A 85 2.72 0.05 -12.71
C VAL A 85 2.22 -0.90 -13.78
N PHE A 86 0.98 -1.35 -13.62
CA PHE A 86 0.29 -2.23 -14.55
C PHE A 86 -0.95 -1.52 -15.10
N GLY A 87 -1.19 -1.68 -16.40
CA GLY A 87 -2.45 -1.27 -17.05
C GLY A 87 -3.60 -2.24 -16.73
N ASP A 88 -4.44 -2.55 -17.71
CA ASP A 88 -5.66 -3.37 -17.53
C ASP A 88 -5.42 -4.86 -17.21
N SER A 89 -4.17 -5.32 -17.18
CA SER A 89 -3.84 -6.68 -16.74
C SER A 89 -2.48 -6.73 -16.06
N PHE A 90 -2.42 -7.36 -14.89
CA PHE A 90 -1.18 -7.91 -14.36
C PHE A 90 -1.27 -9.45 -14.48
N LYS A 91 -0.52 -10.02 -15.43
CA LYS A 91 -0.36 -11.46 -15.61
C LYS A 91 1.10 -11.81 -15.35
N GLY A 92 1.37 -12.65 -14.34
CA GLY A 92 2.73 -13.07 -14.02
C GLY A 92 2.91 -13.48 -12.56
N GLU A 93 4.17 -13.72 -12.19
CA GLU A 93 4.75 -14.26 -10.93
C GLU A 93 4.36 -13.51 -9.62
N TYR A 94 3.25 -12.78 -9.57
CA TYR A 94 2.85 -11.94 -8.44
C TYR A 94 1.38 -12.12 -8.10
N VAL A 95 1.10 -12.22 -6.81
CA VAL A 95 -0.27 -12.29 -6.27
C VAL A 95 -0.52 -11.11 -5.33
N LEU A 96 -1.79 -10.71 -5.22
CA LEU A 96 -2.23 -9.72 -4.24
C LEU A 96 -2.03 -10.29 -2.83
N GLU A 97 -1.40 -9.52 -1.96
CA GLU A 97 -1.35 -9.88 -0.55
C GLU A 97 -2.71 -9.57 0.10
N SER A 98 -3.47 -10.62 0.42
CA SER A 98 -4.86 -10.50 0.89
C SER A 98 -5.05 -9.75 2.21
N SER A 99 -3.99 -9.59 3.01
CA SER A 99 -4.03 -8.88 4.30
C SER A 99 -3.86 -7.37 4.18
N GLN A 100 -3.44 -6.87 3.02
CA GLN A 100 -3.30 -5.42 2.80
C GLN A 100 -4.56 -4.89 2.11
N PRO A 101 -5.10 -3.72 2.55
CA PRO A 101 -6.24 -3.11 1.90
C PRO A 101 -5.92 -2.76 0.43
N ILE A 102 -6.94 -2.51 -0.38
CA ILE A 102 -6.77 -1.97 -1.73
C ILE A 102 -7.20 -0.51 -1.68
N HIS A 103 -6.35 0.41 -2.13
CA HIS A 103 -6.68 1.82 -2.19
C HIS A 103 -6.90 2.26 -3.64
N THR A 104 -8.12 2.67 -3.99
CA THR A 104 -8.46 3.21 -5.30
C THR A 104 -8.22 4.71 -5.33
N PHE A 105 -7.62 5.23 -6.40
CA PHE A 105 -7.39 6.65 -6.57
C PHE A 105 -7.96 7.16 -7.89
N GLU A 106 -8.30 8.45 -7.91
CA GLU A 106 -8.65 9.21 -9.09
C GLU A 106 -8.04 10.61 -8.98
N VAL A 107 -7.24 11.02 -9.97
CA VAL A 107 -6.52 12.30 -9.96
C VAL A 107 -6.70 12.97 -11.32
N LEU A 108 -7.12 14.23 -11.30
CA LEU A 108 -7.13 15.10 -12.48
C LEU A 108 -5.72 15.68 -12.70
N THR A 109 -5.28 15.68 -13.94
CA THR A 109 -3.96 16.15 -14.36
C THR A 109 -3.99 16.63 -15.79
N THR A 110 -3.01 17.43 -16.20
CA THR A 110 -2.78 17.72 -17.61
C THR A 110 -1.89 16.66 -18.27
N LYS A 111 -1.75 16.71 -19.60
CA LYS A 111 -0.85 15.84 -20.35
C LYS A 111 0.62 16.01 -19.96
N ASP A 112 1.03 17.24 -19.67
CA ASP A 112 2.41 17.58 -19.34
C ASP A 112 2.78 17.20 -17.89
N GLU A 113 1.79 17.21 -16.98
CA GLU A 113 1.99 16.85 -15.57
C GLU A 113 1.75 15.37 -15.26
N LYS A 114 1.30 14.59 -16.23
CA LYS A 114 0.84 13.22 -16.00
C LYS A 114 1.88 12.33 -15.28
N GLU A 115 3.12 12.36 -15.74
CA GLU A 115 4.20 11.55 -15.14
C GLU A 115 4.58 12.04 -13.74
N LEU A 116 4.46 13.35 -13.49
CA LEU A 116 4.64 13.94 -12.16
C LEU A 116 3.54 13.45 -11.21
N LYS A 117 2.27 13.53 -11.61
CA LYS A 117 1.14 13.04 -10.79
C LYS A 117 1.21 11.53 -10.56
N LEU A 118 1.62 10.74 -11.55
CA LEU A 118 1.82 9.30 -11.35
C LEU A 118 2.96 9.02 -10.35
N SER A 119 4.04 9.80 -10.37
CA SER A 119 5.12 9.72 -9.39
C SER A 119 4.62 10.04 -7.97
N HIS A 120 3.73 11.01 -7.83
CA HIS A 120 3.09 11.32 -6.54
C HIS A 120 2.22 10.16 -6.03
N VAL A 121 1.44 9.53 -6.90
CA VAL A 121 0.63 8.35 -6.54
C VAL A 121 1.53 7.20 -6.08
N LYS A 122 2.67 6.96 -6.75
CA LYS A 122 3.65 5.93 -6.33
C LYS A 122 4.25 6.26 -4.97
N PHE A 123 4.59 7.53 -4.73
CA PHE A 123 5.13 7.98 -3.46
C PHE A 123 4.13 7.73 -2.33
N TYR A 124 2.89 8.20 -2.48
CA TYR A 124 1.80 7.94 -1.54
C TYR A 124 1.59 6.45 -1.30
N GLY A 125 1.60 5.66 -2.37
CA GLY A 125 1.51 4.22 -2.30
C GLY A 125 2.59 3.62 -1.41
N CYS A 126 3.84 3.96 -1.71
CA CYS A 126 5.01 3.43 -1.01
C CYS A 126 5.05 3.85 0.47
N TRP A 127 4.64 5.08 0.77
CA TRP A 127 4.50 5.58 2.15
C TRP A 127 3.51 4.73 2.96
N ASN A 128 2.39 4.35 2.34
CA ASN A 128 1.35 3.52 2.97
C ASN A 128 1.58 2.01 2.79
N GLY A 129 2.81 1.59 2.44
CA GLY A 129 3.18 0.17 2.35
C GLY A 129 2.76 -0.54 1.06
N TYR A 130 2.17 0.16 0.08
CA TYR A 130 1.88 -0.39 -1.24
C TYR A 130 3.14 -0.45 -2.10
N ASN A 131 3.22 -1.43 -3.00
CA ASN A 131 4.38 -1.62 -3.87
C ASN A 131 4.01 -1.72 -5.37
N ALA A 132 2.73 -1.59 -5.71
CA ALA A 132 2.27 -1.58 -7.09
C ALA A 132 1.01 -0.73 -7.30
N VAL A 133 0.88 -0.22 -8.52
CA VAL A 133 -0.33 0.35 -9.11
C VAL A 133 -0.86 -0.64 -10.14
N ILE A 134 -2.12 -1.05 -10.04
CA ILE A 134 -2.81 -1.91 -11.02
C ILE A 134 -4.01 -1.19 -11.63
N ASN A 135 -4.48 -1.68 -12.79
CA ASN A 135 -5.62 -1.12 -13.51
C ASN A 135 -5.46 0.38 -13.79
N LEU A 136 -4.23 0.86 -14.06
CA LEU A 136 -4.00 2.27 -14.37
C LEU A 136 -4.70 2.61 -15.69
N ARG A 137 -5.68 3.52 -15.62
CA ARG A 137 -6.44 4.04 -16.75
C ARG A 137 -6.25 5.54 -16.89
N GLN A 138 -6.33 5.98 -18.14
CA GLN A 138 -6.25 7.37 -18.52
C GLN A 138 -7.52 7.70 -19.29
N THR A 139 -8.35 8.58 -18.73
CA THR A 139 -9.61 9.00 -19.34
C THR A 139 -9.51 10.48 -19.68
N PRO A 140 -9.66 10.89 -20.95
CA PRO A 140 -9.73 12.29 -21.32
C PRO A 140 -10.94 12.97 -20.65
N VAL A 141 -10.75 14.17 -20.08
CA VAL A 141 -11.81 14.99 -19.48
C VAL A 141 -11.61 16.43 -19.95
N GLU A 142 -12.38 16.87 -20.94
CA GLU A 142 -12.23 18.20 -21.56
C GLU A 142 -10.79 18.47 -22.04
N GLU A 143 -10.10 19.47 -21.48
CA GLU A 143 -8.69 19.80 -21.75
C GLU A 143 -7.71 19.01 -20.85
N ASP A 144 -8.22 18.25 -19.90
CA ASP A 144 -7.48 17.49 -18.89
C ASP A 144 -7.50 15.96 -19.15
N ILE A 145 -6.75 15.24 -18.31
CA ILE A 145 -6.70 13.79 -18.23
C ILE A 145 -7.02 13.38 -16.79
N LYS A 146 -7.93 12.42 -16.63
CA LYS A 146 -8.16 11.72 -15.38
C LYS A 146 -7.33 10.45 -15.33
N LEU A 147 -6.43 10.36 -14.35
CA LEU A 147 -5.73 9.13 -13.99
C LEU A 147 -6.55 8.39 -12.93
N SER A 148 -6.78 7.09 -13.13
CA SER A 148 -7.44 6.24 -12.14
C SER A 148 -6.75 4.88 -12.03
N GLY A 149 -6.80 4.26 -10.86
CA GLY A 149 -6.19 2.96 -10.63
C GLY A 149 -6.33 2.47 -9.19
N SER A 150 -5.59 1.42 -8.86
CA SER A 150 -5.56 0.87 -7.50
C SER A 150 -4.13 0.66 -7.02
N LEU A 151 -3.83 1.16 -5.83
CA LEU A 151 -2.63 0.88 -5.08
C LEU A 151 -2.81 -0.43 -4.30
N VAL A 152 -1.85 -1.34 -4.47
CA VAL A 152 -1.89 -2.69 -3.91
C VAL A 152 -0.50 -3.13 -3.43
N HIS A 153 -0.49 -4.11 -2.53
CA HIS A 153 0.71 -4.84 -2.19
C HIS A 153 0.75 -6.16 -2.97
N LEU A 154 1.78 -6.34 -3.78
CA LEU A 154 2.05 -7.56 -4.53
C LEU A 154 3.22 -8.31 -3.90
N VAL A 155 3.06 -9.61 -3.71
CA VAL A 155 4.16 -10.51 -3.34
C VAL A 155 4.55 -11.34 -4.54
N LYS A 156 5.85 -11.57 -4.73
CA LYS A 156 6.30 -12.60 -5.69
C LYS A 156 5.70 -13.91 -5.23
N GLU A 157 4.98 -14.58 -6.11
CA GLU A 157 4.76 -16.00 -6.00
C GLU A 157 6.17 -16.61 -5.95
N LYS A 158 6.58 -17.11 -4.77
CA LYS A 158 7.80 -17.91 -4.68
C LYS A 158 7.59 -18.99 -5.73
N LYS A 159 8.42 -19.03 -6.78
CA LYS A 159 8.50 -20.19 -7.66
C LYS A 159 8.65 -21.39 -6.74
N ALA A 160 7.56 -22.11 -6.50
CA ALA A 160 7.63 -23.47 -6.05
C ALA A 160 8.30 -24.19 -7.22
N GLY A 161 9.63 -24.31 -7.15
CA GLY A 161 10.35 -25.23 -7.99
C GLY A 161 9.69 -26.59 -7.80
N HIS A 162 9.23 -27.15 -8.91
CA HIS A 162 8.51 -28.41 -9.08
C HIS A 162 6.98 -28.41 -8.88
N ASP A 163 6.31 -28.64 -10.01
CA ASP A 163 5.06 -29.40 -10.17
C ASP A 163 3.70 -28.71 -9.97
N VAL A 164 3.58 -27.38 -10.10
CA VAL A 164 2.24 -26.72 -10.18
C VAL A 164 1.42 -27.27 -11.36
N ASP A 165 2.04 -27.43 -12.53
CA ASP A 165 1.37 -28.02 -13.71
C ASP A 165 0.97 -29.49 -13.48
N LYS A 166 1.75 -30.26 -12.73
CA LYS A 166 1.40 -31.63 -12.37
C LYS A 166 0.28 -31.64 -11.34
N TRP A 167 0.31 -30.75 -10.35
CA TRP A 167 -0.76 -30.60 -9.36
C TRP A 167 -2.08 -30.20 -10.02
N ILE A 168 -2.06 -29.24 -10.96
CA ILE A 168 -3.24 -28.85 -11.74
C ILE A 168 -3.76 -30.04 -12.56
N LYS A 169 -2.87 -30.78 -13.25
CA LYS A 169 -3.25 -31.98 -14.02
C LYS A 169 -3.82 -33.08 -13.11
N GLN A 170 -3.28 -33.28 -11.93
CA GLN A 170 -3.77 -34.24 -10.94
C GLN A 170 -5.14 -33.83 -10.41
N LEU A 171 -5.34 -32.56 -10.07
CA LEU A 171 -6.62 -32.02 -9.60
C LEU A 171 -7.71 -32.13 -10.67
N MET A 172 -7.42 -31.71 -11.90
CA MET A 172 -8.35 -31.86 -13.03
C MET A 172 -8.68 -33.33 -13.31
N GLY A 173 -7.69 -34.22 -13.19
CA GLY A 173 -7.88 -35.66 -13.32
C GLY A 173 -8.81 -36.24 -12.26
N LEU A 174 -8.65 -35.83 -11.00
CA LEU A 174 -9.49 -36.24 -9.88
C LEU A 174 -10.91 -35.69 -9.97
N GLU A 175 -11.06 -34.44 -10.41
CA GLU A 175 -12.37 -33.81 -10.63
C GLU A 175 -13.16 -34.56 -11.71
N LYS A 176 -12.53 -34.85 -12.85
CA LYS A 176 -13.14 -35.65 -13.92
C LYS A 176 -13.56 -37.04 -13.43
N LEU A 177 -12.72 -37.69 -12.61
CA LEU A 177 -13.05 -38.99 -12.01
C LEU A 177 -14.23 -38.90 -11.05
N GLY A 178 -14.32 -37.82 -10.26
CA GLY A 178 -15.43 -37.56 -9.35
C GLY A 178 -16.75 -37.37 -10.10
N HIS A 179 -16.73 -36.72 -11.27
CA HIS A 179 -17.89 -36.61 -12.14
C HIS A 179 -18.34 -37.97 -12.67
N LEU A 180 -17.41 -38.82 -13.13
CA LEU A 180 -17.73 -40.15 -13.66
C LEU A 180 -18.32 -41.09 -12.59
N LEU A 181 -17.84 -40.98 -11.34
CA LEU A 181 -18.44 -41.70 -10.21
C LEU A 181 -19.86 -41.19 -9.92
N LYS A 182 -20.05 -39.86 -9.88
CA LYS A 182 -21.38 -39.25 -9.62
C LYS A 182 -22.40 -39.56 -10.73
N SER A 183 -21.94 -39.69 -11.97
CA SER A 183 -22.79 -40.05 -13.11
C SER A 183 -23.04 -41.56 -13.22
N GLY A 184 -22.55 -42.37 -12.28
CA GLY A 184 -22.72 -43.84 -12.28
C GLY A 184 -21.95 -44.58 -13.36
N VAL A 185 -21.02 -43.89 -14.05
CA VAL A 185 -20.19 -44.47 -15.13
C VAL A 185 -19.04 -45.30 -14.55
N LEU A 186 -18.57 -44.95 -13.34
CA LEU A 186 -17.59 -45.73 -12.59
C LEU A 186 -18.19 -46.27 -11.31
N THR A 187 -17.81 -47.49 -10.94
CA THR A 187 -18.03 -48.01 -9.60
C THR A 187 -17.06 -47.38 -8.59
N LYS A 188 -17.38 -47.46 -7.29
CA LYS A 188 -16.49 -46.95 -6.22
C LYS A 188 -15.11 -47.61 -6.23
N GLU A 189 -15.05 -48.90 -6.59
CA GLU A 189 -13.80 -49.67 -6.63
C GLU A 189 -12.92 -49.22 -7.80
N GLU A 190 -13.49 -48.99 -8.97
CA GLU A 190 -12.78 -48.44 -10.13
C GLU A 190 -12.32 -47.00 -9.90
N PHE A 191 -13.15 -46.20 -9.22
CA PHE A 191 -12.79 -44.84 -8.83
C PHE A 191 -11.54 -44.83 -7.94
N GLU A 192 -11.51 -45.63 -6.87
CA GLU A 192 -10.35 -45.67 -5.96
C GLU A 192 -9.10 -46.26 -6.63
N ALA A 193 -9.25 -47.23 -7.53
CA ALA A 193 -8.13 -47.78 -8.30
C ALA A 193 -7.50 -46.74 -9.24
N GLN A 194 -8.30 -45.92 -9.92
CA GLN A 194 -7.79 -44.89 -10.82
C GLN A 194 -7.28 -43.64 -10.08
N LYS A 195 -7.94 -43.23 -8.99
CA LYS A 195 -7.47 -42.17 -8.09
C LYS A 195 -6.05 -42.43 -7.58
N ARG A 196 -5.73 -43.67 -7.19
CA ARG A 196 -4.38 -44.07 -6.78
C ARG A 196 -3.32 -43.93 -7.89
N LYS A 197 -3.71 -44.06 -9.16
CA LYS A 197 -2.80 -43.86 -10.31
C LYS A 197 -2.50 -42.39 -10.59
N ILE A 198 -3.45 -41.50 -10.29
CA ILE A 198 -3.31 -40.05 -10.49
C ILE A 198 -2.43 -39.43 -9.39
N ILE A 199 -2.56 -39.92 -8.16
CA ILE A 199 -1.87 -39.35 -6.98
C ILE A 199 -0.40 -39.84 -6.85
N LYS A 200 -0.03 -40.93 -7.52
CA LYS A 200 1.38 -41.37 -7.65
C LYS A 200 2.19 -40.44 -8.54
#